data_AF-X0W8D2-F1
#
_entry.id   AF-X0W8D2-F1
#
_cell.length_a   1.000
_cell.length_b   1.000
_cell.length_c   1.000
_cell.angle_alpha   90.00
_cell.angle_beta   90.00
_cell.angle_gamma   90.00
#
_symmetry.space_group_name_H-M   'P 1'
#
loop_
_entity.id
_entity.type
_entity.pdbx_description
1 polymer ?
#
loop_
_entity_poly.entity_id
_entity_poly.type
_entity_poly.pdbx_seq_one_letter_code
_entity_poly.pdbx_strand_id
1 'polypeptide(L)'
;GFLGKVSPVHLFWGSFDLAVTRFSGRTAPMHPGGIPALPDAVTREAYSHEVSSAGFWPGGGPVDYPAFYSYAYPAPEGFSSQRVTPDEAFFDEKAGEFILPYSVVRNASDPDQTLLGFLETTYDAAARLANWDRKSLECPRGLIRVPRPL
;
A
#
# COMPACT_ATOMS: atom_id res chain seq x y z
N GLY A 1 7.78 1.51 11.98
CA GLY A 1 8.92 1.19 11.07
C GLY A 1 8.76 -0.22 10.55
N PHE A 2 9.48 -0.60 9.49
CA PHE A 2 9.43 -1.94 8.91
C PHE A 2 10.85 -2.50 8.70
N LEU A 3 11.05 -3.78 9.01
CA LEU A 3 12.32 -4.50 8.99
C LEU A 3 12.36 -5.60 7.91
N GLY A 4 11.19 -6.04 7.42
CA GLY A 4 11.10 -7.06 6.39
C GLY A 4 11.53 -6.59 5.00
N LYS A 5 11.37 -7.45 4.00
CA LYS A 5 11.61 -7.09 2.60
C LYS A 5 10.66 -5.99 2.17
N VAL A 6 11.20 -4.95 1.54
CA VAL A 6 10.44 -3.85 0.92
C VAL A 6 11.03 -3.58 -0.45
N SER A 7 10.20 -3.24 -1.43
CA SER A 7 10.70 -2.63 -2.66
C SER A 7 11.28 -1.24 -2.36
N PRO A 8 12.24 -0.75 -3.15
CA PRO A 8 12.41 0.69 -3.27
C PRO A 8 11.12 1.37 -3.76
N VAL A 9 11.03 2.70 -3.67
CA VAL A 9 9.98 3.46 -4.36
C VAL A 9 10.27 3.42 -5.85
N HIS A 10 9.36 2.85 -6.64
CA HIS A 10 9.55 2.64 -8.08
C HIS A 10 8.57 3.49 -8.88
N LEU A 11 8.98 3.94 -10.06
CA LEU A 11 8.09 4.52 -11.07
C LEU A 11 7.76 3.46 -12.12
N PHE A 12 6.48 3.14 -12.28
CA PHE A 12 6.00 2.27 -13.34
C PHE A 12 5.58 3.10 -14.55
N TRP A 13 6.30 2.96 -15.67
CA TRP A 13 6.01 3.74 -16.88
C TRP A 13 4.70 3.36 -17.57
N GLY A 14 4.24 2.11 -17.44
CA GLY A 14 3.02 1.63 -18.09
C GLY A 14 1.74 2.18 -17.48
N SER A 15 1.65 2.15 -16.15
CA SER A 15 0.53 2.69 -15.36
C SER A 15 0.75 4.14 -14.90
N PHE A 16 1.97 4.65 -15.08
CA PHE A 16 2.40 6.00 -14.70
C PHE A 16 2.19 6.32 -13.21
N ASP A 17 2.65 5.40 -12.36
CA ASP A 17 2.46 5.48 -10.91
C ASP A 17 3.75 5.26 -10.12
N LEU A 18 3.78 5.81 -8.90
CA LEU A 18 4.79 5.48 -7.91
C LEU A 18 4.26 4.38 -6.99
N ALA A 19 5.07 3.38 -6.67
CA ALA A 19 4.69 2.37 -5.69
C ALA A 19 5.84 1.99 -4.75
N VAL A 20 5.46 1.58 -3.54
CA VAL A 20 6.30 0.91 -2.56
C VAL A 20 5.53 -0.25 -1.94
N THR A 21 6.19 -1.40 -1.85
CA THR A 21 5.53 -2.64 -1.45
C THR A 21 6.29 -3.31 -0.32
N ARG A 22 5.57 -3.63 0.77
CA ARG A 22 6.05 -4.44 1.90
C ARG A 22 5.60 -5.88 1.71
N PHE A 23 6.45 -6.82 2.13
CA PHE A 23 6.20 -8.24 2.00
C PHE A 23 6.13 -8.91 3.37
N SER A 24 5.15 -9.80 3.58
CA SER A 24 5.04 -10.57 4.83
C SER A 24 6.11 -11.65 4.96
N GLY A 25 6.68 -12.07 3.83
CA GLY A 25 7.59 -13.22 3.73
C GLY A 25 6.87 -14.55 3.46
N ARG A 26 5.53 -14.60 3.55
CA ARG A 26 4.74 -15.79 3.18
C ARG A 26 4.35 -15.75 1.70
N THR A 27 4.23 -16.92 1.10
CA THR A 27 3.72 -17.07 -0.28
C THR A 27 2.24 -16.70 -0.36
N ALA A 28 1.84 -16.08 -1.46
CA ALA A 28 0.44 -15.81 -1.78
C ALA A 28 -0.14 -16.90 -2.70
N PRO A 29 -1.47 -17.04 -2.80
CA PRO A 29 -2.11 -17.76 -3.90
C PRO A 29 -1.63 -17.21 -5.25
N MET A 30 -1.69 -18.03 -6.29
CA MET A 30 -1.29 -17.60 -7.63
C MET A 30 -2.24 -16.50 -8.15
N HIS A 31 -1.66 -15.39 -8.61
CA HIS A 31 -2.43 -14.30 -9.19
C HIS A 31 -3.21 -14.76 -10.44
N PRO A 32 -4.53 -14.43 -10.55
CA PRO A 32 -5.36 -14.90 -11.66
C PRO A 32 -4.79 -14.45 -13.02
N GLY A 33 -4.23 -13.24 -13.07
CA GLY A 33 -3.69 -12.65 -14.30
C GLY A 33 -4.76 -11.84 -15.02
N GLY A 34 -4.62 -11.66 -16.33
CA GLY A 34 -5.62 -10.98 -17.17
C GLY A 34 -5.59 -9.46 -17.09
N ILE A 35 -4.50 -8.88 -16.59
CA ILE A 35 -4.31 -7.42 -16.58
C ILE A 35 -3.96 -6.98 -18.01
N PRO A 36 -4.72 -6.03 -18.61
CA PRO A 36 -4.46 -5.57 -19.97
C PRO A 36 -3.01 -5.10 -20.16
N ALA A 37 -2.37 -5.55 -21.25
CA ALA A 37 -0.99 -5.21 -21.60
C ALA A 37 0.10 -5.60 -20.57
N LEU A 38 -0.21 -6.49 -19.61
CA LEU A 38 0.75 -7.02 -18.63
C LEU A 38 0.76 -8.56 -18.69
N PRO A 39 1.86 -9.22 -19.10
CA PRO A 39 1.92 -10.67 -19.17
C PRO A 39 1.67 -11.34 -17.81
N ASP A 40 0.84 -12.37 -17.78
CA ASP A 40 0.49 -13.13 -16.57
C ASP A 40 1.71 -13.62 -15.79
N ALA A 41 2.77 -14.05 -16.48
CA ALA A 41 4.00 -14.51 -15.83
C ALA A 41 4.67 -13.40 -15.00
N VAL A 42 4.63 -12.15 -15.47
CA VAL A 42 5.17 -10.99 -14.75
C VAL A 42 4.30 -10.69 -13.53
N THR A 43 2.98 -10.68 -13.69
CA THR A 43 2.04 -10.45 -12.59
C THR A 43 2.15 -11.53 -11.51
N ARG A 44 2.21 -12.81 -11.89
CA ARG A 44 2.33 -13.93 -10.95
C ARG A 44 3.66 -13.92 -10.20
N GLU A 45 4.75 -13.50 -10.83
CA GLU A 45 6.03 -13.30 -10.16
C GLU A 45 5.98 -12.14 -9.17
N ALA A 46 5.44 -10.98 -9.61
CA ALA A 46 5.33 -9.77 -8.80
C ALA A 46 4.47 -9.98 -7.53
N TYR A 47 3.42 -10.80 -7.64
CA TYR A 47 2.48 -11.12 -6.56
C TYR A 47 2.65 -12.56 -6.03
N SER A 48 3.87 -13.12 -6.10
CA SER A 48 4.16 -14.47 -5.59
C SER A 48 4.10 -14.60 -4.06
N HIS A 49 4.19 -13.47 -3.35
CA HIS A 49 4.18 -13.38 -1.89
C HIS A 49 3.09 -12.42 -1.42
N GLU A 50 2.67 -12.55 -0.17
CA GLU A 50 1.71 -11.63 0.40
C GLU A 50 2.33 -10.22 0.50
N VAL A 51 1.56 -9.24 0.05
CA VAL A 51 2.00 -7.85 -0.02
C VAL A 51 0.99 -6.89 0.60
N SER A 52 1.52 -5.78 1.09
CA SER A 52 0.80 -4.54 1.34
C SER A 52 1.53 -3.48 0.53
N SER A 53 0.84 -2.92 -0.46
CA SER A 53 1.38 -1.94 -1.38
C SER A 53 0.71 -0.60 -1.18
N ALA A 54 1.45 0.46 -1.42
CA ALA A 54 0.91 1.81 -1.45
C ALA A 54 1.67 2.65 -2.46
N GLY A 55 1.00 3.66 -2.99
CA GLY A 55 1.55 4.43 -4.08
C GLY A 55 0.83 5.74 -4.35
N PHE A 56 1.16 6.32 -5.50
CA PHE A 56 0.59 7.57 -5.97
C PHE A 56 0.36 7.53 -7.48
N TRP A 57 -0.84 7.94 -7.89
CA TRP A 57 -1.16 8.27 -9.27
C TRP A 57 -1.24 9.78 -9.45
N PRO A 58 -0.67 10.35 -10.52
CA PRO A 58 -0.92 11.73 -10.90
C PRO A 58 -2.33 11.94 -11.53
N GLY A 59 -3.08 10.86 -11.78
CA GLY A 59 -4.37 10.82 -12.46
C GLY A 59 -4.32 9.91 -13.70
N GLY A 60 -5.49 9.50 -14.21
CA GLY A 60 -5.60 8.62 -15.38
C GLY A 60 -5.42 7.12 -15.10
N GLY A 61 -5.37 6.76 -13.81
CA GLY A 61 -5.41 5.38 -13.33
C GLY A 61 -6.86 4.95 -13.04
N PRO A 62 -7.14 4.30 -11.90
CA PRO A 62 -8.51 4.00 -11.48
C PRO A 62 -9.37 5.24 -11.23
N VAL A 63 -8.73 6.39 -10.98
CA VAL A 63 -9.35 7.70 -10.77
C VAL A 63 -8.73 8.77 -11.67
N ASP A 64 -9.55 9.77 -12.06
CA ASP A 64 -9.16 10.85 -12.98
C ASP A 64 -8.39 12.00 -12.31
N TYR A 65 -8.21 11.95 -10.98
CA TYR A 65 -7.50 12.96 -10.20
C TYR A 65 -6.27 12.37 -9.51
N PRO A 66 -5.28 13.20 -9.12
CA PRO A 66 -4.12 12.70 -8.40
C PRO A 66 -4.53 12.14 -7.04
N ALA A 67 -4.05 10.97 -6.69
CA ALA A 67 -4.41 10.28 -5.46
C ALA A 67 -3.30 9.37 -4.96
N PHE A 68 -3.20 9.24 -3.65
CA PHE A 68 -2.49 8.14 -3.01
C PHE A 68 -3.41 6.92 -2.94
N TYR A 69 -2.81 5.74 -3.03
CA TYR A 69 -3.55 4.48 -2.99
C TYR A 69 -2.88 3.47 -2.09
N SER A 70 -3.64 2.47 -1.64
CA SER A 70 -3.10 1.33 -0.91
C SER A 70 -3.97 0.08 -1.07
N TYR A 71 -3.34 -1.07 -1.26
CA TYR A 71 -4.00 -2.36 -1.37
C TYR A 71 -3.17 -3.47 -0.71
N ALA A 72 -3.78 -4.64 -0.55
CA ALA A 72 -3.12 -5.86 -0.12
C ALA A 72 -3.38 -6.99 -1.13
N TYR A 73 -2.39 -7.85 -1.34
CA TYR A 73 -2.58 -9.07 -2.11
C TYR A 73 -2.05 -10.30 -1.34
N PRO A 74 -2.86 -11.35 -1.16
CA PRO A 74 -4.31 -11.33 -1.35
C PRO A 74 -4.97 -10.31 -0.41
N ALA A 75 -6.08 -9.73 -0.81
CA ALA A 75 -6.84 -8.84 0.06
C ALA A 75 -7.43 -9.68 1.21
N PRO A 76 -7.09 -9.40 2.49
CA PRO A 76 -7.61 -10.17 3.60
C PRO A 76 -9.09 -9.86 3.84
N GLU A 77 -9.81 -10.82 4.43
CA GLU A 77 -11.23 -10.65 4.73
C GLU A 77 -11.48 -9.41 5.60
N GLY A 78 -12.47 -8.61 5.22
CA GLY A 78 -12.83 -7.38 5.93
C GLY A 78 -11.91 -6.18 5.67
N PHE A 79 -10.93 -6.30 4.76
CA PHE A 79 -9.99 -5.20 4.45
C PHE A 79 -10.70 -3.95 3.92
N SER A 80 -11.61 -4.10 2.96
CA SER A 80 -12.36 -2.99 2.36
C SER A 80 -13.24 -2.22 3.36
N SER A 81 -13.60 -2.85 4.47
CA SER A 81 -14.45 -2.26 5.52
C SER A 81 -13.66 -1.64 6.67
N GLN A 82 -12.32 -1.63 6.61
CA GLN A 82 -11.52 -1.04 7.68
C GLN A 82 -11.65 0.49 7.68
N ARG A 83 -11.75 1.05 8.88
CA ARG A 83 -11.63 2.50 9.06
C ARG A 83 -10.17 2.90 8.89
N VAL A 84 -9.92 3.72 7.89
CA VAL A 84 -8.61 4.34 7.62
C VAL A 84 -8.68 5.83 7.95
N THR A 85 -7.52 6.45 8.12
CA THR A 85 -7.42 7.91 8.35
C THR A 85 -6.65 8.54 7.21
N PRO A 86 -6.98 9.76 6.77
CA PRO A 86 -8.03 10.64 7.30
C PRO A 86 -9.43 10.16 6.87
N ASP A 87 -10.50 10.74 7.44
CA ASP A 87 -11.89 10.30 7.18
C ASP A 87 -12.31 10.51 5.70
N GLU A 88 -11.58 11.34 4.95
CA GLU A 88 -11.75 11.54 3.51
C GLU A 88 -11.15 10.42 2.64
N ALA A 89 -10.37 9.50 3.23
CA ALA A 89 -9.92 8.30 2.53
C ALA A 89 -11.08 7.27 2.45
N PHE A 90 -11.19 6.58 1.32
CA PHE A 90 -12.27 5.63 1.07
C PHE A 90 -11.77 4.40 0.31
N PHE A 91 -12.52 3.30 0.35
CA PHE A 91 -12.23 2.12 -0.47
C PHE A 91 -12.99 2.20 -1.79
N ASP A 92 -12.28 2.10 -2.91
CA ASP A 92 -12.87 1.99 -4.23
C ASP A 92 -13.05 0.50 -4.57
N GLU A 93 -14.30 0.03 -4.54
CA GLU A 93 -14.66 -1.38 -4.80
C GLU A 93 -14.30 -1.85 -6.21
N LYS A 94 -14.25 -0.93 -7.18
CA LYS A 94 -13.93 -1.27 -8.58
C LYS A 94 -12.44 -1.44 -8.75
N ALA A 95 -11.63 -0.60 -8.11
CA ALA A 95 -10.18 -0.72 -8.08
C ALA A 95 -9.73 -1.87 -7.15
N GLY A 96 -10.48 -2.12 -6.06
CA GLY A 96 -10.08 -3.01 -4.98
C GLY A 96 -9.05 -2.39 -4.05
N GLU A 97 -9.03 -1.07 -3.91
CA GLU A 97 -7.97 -0.31 -3.23
C GLU A 97 -8.52 0.83 -2.37
N PHE A 98 -7.81 1.17 -1.30
CA PHE A 98 -8.04 2.43 -0.58
C PHE A 98 -7.46 3.60 -1.37
N ILE A 99 -8.21 4.70 -1.45
CA ILE A 99 -7.87 5.93 -2.15
C ILE A 99 -7.88 7.11 -1.18
N LEU A 100 -6.84 7.94 -1.25
CA LEU A 100 -6.77 9.26 -0.62
C LEU A 100 -6.51 10.32 -1.69
N PRO A 101 -7.49 11.20 -2.00
CA PRO A 101 -7.27 12.26 -2.97
C PRO A 101 -6.12 13.18 -2.56
N TYR A 102 -5.24 13.50 -3.51
CA TYR A 102 -4.09 14.39 -3.26
C TYR A 102 -4.52 15.78 -2.79
N SER A 103 -5.69 16.26 -3.22
CA SER A 103 -6.25 17.54 -2.77
C SER A 103 -6.51 17.57 -1.26
N VAL A 104 -6.85 16.45 -0.63
CA VAL A 104 -7.02 16.35 0.83
C VAL A 104 -5.67 16.57 1.51
N VAL A 105 -4.62 15.86 1.06
CA VAL A 105 -3.26 16.00 1.59
C VAL A 105 -2.73 17.41 1.38
N ARG A 106 -2.88 17.96 0.18
CA ARG A 106 -2.38 19.28 -0.20
C ARG A 106 -3.01 20.42 0.62
N ASN A 107 -4.27 20.29 1.02
CA ASN A 107 -4.99 21.32 1.76
C ASN A 107 -5.02 21.06 3.29
N ALA A 108 -4.41 19.97 3.76
CA ALA A 108 -4.32 19.67 5.18
C ALA A 108 -3.42 20.68 5.90
N SER A 109 -3.73 20.93 7.17
CA SER A 109 -2.87 21.73 8.05
C SER A 109 -1.52 21.06 8.33
N ASP A 110 -1.47 19.73 8.29
CA ASP A 110 -0.28 18.91 8.41
C ASP A 110 -0.28 17.80 7.33
N PRO A 111 0.20 18.12 6.10
CA PRO A 111 0.19 17.19 4.98
C PRO A 111 0.96 15.89 5.25
N ASP A 112 2.07 15.98 5.97
CA ASP A 112 2.92 14.85 6.30
C ASP A 112 2.16 13.88 7.21
N GLN A 113 1.53 14.38 8.27
CA GLN A 113 0.75 13.55 9.18
C GLN A 113 -0.50 12.98 8.50
N THR A 114 -1.17 13.74 7.63
CA THR A 114 -2.32 13.25 6.86
C THR A 114 -1.95 12.08 5.96
N LEU A 115 -0.87 12.20 5.19
CA LEU A 115 -0.40 11.12 4.33
C LEU A 115 0.10 9.92 5.15
N LEU A 116 0.88 10.15 6.21
CA LEU A 116 1.37 9.08 7.08
C LEU A 116 0.22 8.33 7.75
N GLY A 117 -0.83 9.02 8.20
CA GLY A 117 -2.02 8.40 8.75
C GLY A 117 -2.68 7.42 7.77
N PHE A 118 -2.76 7.78 6.49
CA PHE A 118 -3.29 6.90 5.46
C PHE A 118 -2.42 5.68 5.25
N LEU A 119 -1.13 5.89 4.99
CA LEU A 119 -0.18 4.81 4.72
C LEU A 119 -0.04 3.84 5.91
N GLU A 120 -0.17 4.33 7.14
CA GLU A 120 -0.07 3.49 8.33
C GLU A 120 -1.35 2.74 8.65
N THR A 121 -2.51 3.39 8.54
CA THR A 121 -3.79 2.73 8.86
C THR A 121 -4.18 1.68 7.82
N THR A 122 -3.86 1.89 6.54
CA THR A 122 -4.07 0.87 5.50
C THR A 122 -3.10 -0.30 5.67
N TYR A 123 -1.84 -0.04 6.01
CA TYR A 123 -0.87 -1.09 6.32
C TYR A 123 -1.26 -1.89 7.58
N ASP A 124 -1.66 -1.21 8.66
CA ASP A 124 -2.10 -1.85 9.91
C ASP A 124 -3.30 -2.77 9.66
N ALA A 125 -4.28 -2.28 8.90
CA ALA A 125 -5.43 -3.05 8.44
C ALA A 125 -4.99 -4.33 7.70
N ALA A 126 -4.12 -4.20 6.69
CA ALA A 126 -3.64 -5.32 5.90
C ALA A 126 -2.89 -6.34 6.77
N ALA A 127 -1.87 -5.89 7.52
CA ALA A 127 -1.00 -6.74 8.31
C ALA A 127 -1.75 -7.44 9.45
N ARG A 128 -2.70 -6.76 10.10
CA ARG A 128 -3.51 -7.34 11.18
C ARG A 128 -4.50 -8.36 10.65
N LEU A 129 -5.27 -8.04 9.62
CA LEU A 129 -6.29 -8.94 9.07
C LEU A 129 -5.68 -10.15 8.38
N ALA A 130 -4.53 -9.99 7.72
CA ALA A 130 -3.79 -11.10 7.14
C ALA A 130 -2.96 -11.87 8.19
N ASN A 131 -2.96 -11.47 9.48
CA ASN A 131 -2.19 -12.10 10.54
C ASN A 131 -0.69 -12.23 10.20
N TRP A 132 -0.07 -11.12 9.77
CA TRP A 132 1.38 -11.05 9.54
C TRP A 132 2.14 -11.14 10.87
N ASP A 133 3.37 -11.66 10.85
CA ASP A 133 4.24 -11.66 12.02
C ASP A 133 4.84 -10.26 12.27
N ARG A 134 4.00 -9.35 12.74
CA ARG A 134 4.35 -7.95 12.97
C ARG A 134 5.49 -7.78 13.97
N LYS A 135 5.66 -8.74 14.89
CA LYS A 135 6.76 -8.70 15.87
C LYS A 135 8.13 -8.86 15.21
N SER A 136 8.24 -9.69 14.17
CA SER A 136 9.50 -9.83 13.42
C SER A 136 9.63 -8.80 12.30
N LEU A 137 8.51 -8.28 11.79
CA LEU A 137 8.50 -7.38 10.63
C LEU A 137 8.56 -5.89 10.99
N GLU A 138 8.21 -5.49 12.21
CA GLU A 138 8.08 -4.08 12.57
C GLU A 138 9.12 -3.61 13.59
N CYS A 139 9.34 -2.30 13.59
CA CYS A 139 10.17 -1.61 14.57
C CYS A 139 9.54 -0.27 14.93
N PRO A 140 9.93 0.35 16.06
CA PRO A 140 9.61 1.75 16.31
C PRO A 140 9.98 2.63 15.11
N ARG A 141 9.24 3.73 14.89
CA ARG A 141 9.65 4.71 13.87
C ARG A 141 11.06 5.19 14.19
N GLY A 142 11.91 5.24 13.15
CA GLY A 142 13.27 5.70 13.28
C GLY A 142 13.30 7.19 13.61
N LEU A 143 14.29 7.60 14.40
CA LEU A 143 14.59 9.00 14.64
C LEU A 143 15.82 9.37 13.82
N ILE A 144 15.79 10.57 13.21
CA ILE A 144 16.88 11.06 12.38
C ILE A 144 18.18 11.06 13.21
N ARG A 145 19.23 10.42 12.68
CA ARG A 145 20.57 10.31 13.29
C ARG A 145 20.62 9.54 14.62
N VAL A 146 19.58 8.79 15.00
CA VAL A 146 19.58 7.95 16.21
C VAL A 146 19.43 6.48 15.80
N PRO A 147 20.44 5.63 16.02
CA PRO A 147 20.32 4.20 15.79
C PRO A 147 19.20 3.59 16.62
N ARG A 148 18.50 2.62 16.06
CA ARG A 148 17.48 1.85 16.78
C ARG A 148 18.16 1.03 17.89
N PRO A 149 17.64 1.03 19.15
CA PRO A 149 18.09 0.08 20.17
C PRO A 149 17.75 -1.35 19.74
N LEU A 150 18.65 -2.30 20.03
CA LEU A 150 18.47 -3.73 19.74
C LEU A 150 17.83 -4.46 20.92
#